data_AF-A0A9D7VGY3-F1
#
_entry.id   AF-A0A9D7VGY3-F1
#
_cell.length_a   1.000
_cell.length_b   1.000
_cell.length_c   1.000
_cell.angle_alpha   90.00
_cell.angle_beta   90.00
_cell.angle_gamma   90.00
#
_symmetry.space_group_name_H-M   'P 1'
#
loop_
_entity.id
_entity.type
_entity.pdbx_description
1 polymer ?
#
loop_
_entity_poly.entity_id
_entity_poly.type
_entity_poly.pdbx_seq_one_letter_code
_entity_poly.pdbx_strand_id
1 'polypeptide(L)'
;MVRRPRKAKEETPPLEKEALAQEENNGSAALTEEITVEETKDVEAEEAKDETAIEHVPVEIVSEEQPLTDEERTRLYELENLVIESFYTAGRALREINENRLYRASHRTFEEYCQERFGFQRRHPYHLIDAATMTDRIRESAQTVHTALPTNEYQIRPLSRLKEEPEKQVEAWARAVEKAGGKAPTHELVKETVAEYVEGTKENGREKVAYRLTKGDICVIKRNSDPRLLERVGYWGLIREVTKDVCTIELYDRTVADVDSNNLSFLKHTKREAQSRKKLFEQLSAIYQAQTEREVVVALNLEYFGRLRRPTLTTLEKSLLRFLEQKTKMSTKVSAGEEKEAGEE
;
A
#
# COMPACT_ATOMS: atom_id res chain seq x y z
N MET A 1 6.99 55.10 -39.67
CA MET A 1 5.59 55.57 -39.86
C MET A 1 4.71 54.36 -39.64
N VAL A 2 3.75 54.26 -38.73
CA VAL A 2 3.06 55.19 -37.84
C VAL A 2 2.76 54.44 -36.53
N ARG A 3 2.87 55.14 -35.41
CA ARG A 3 2.65 54.64 -34.04
C ARG A 3 1.15 54.75 -33.65
N ARG A 4 0.71 53.79 -32.82
CA ARG A 4 -0.25 53.92 -31.69
C ARG A 4 -1.76 54.07 -32.05
N PRO A 5 -2.71 53.66 -31.16
CA PRO A 5 -2.69 54.00 -29.73
C PRO A 5 -2.89 52.88 -28.70
N ARG A 6 -2.24 53.12 -27.55
CA ARG A 6 -2.62 52.69 -26.20
C ARG A 6 -3.81 53.54 -25.73
N LYS A 7 -4.80 52.92 -25.10
CA LYS A 7 -5.76 53.48 -24.13
C LYS A 7 -6.22 52.31 -23.25
N ALA A 8 -6.52 52.42 -21.96
CA ALA A 8 -6.18 53.37 -20.91
C ALA A 8 -6.37 52.58 -19.60
N LYS A 9 -5.52 52.86 -18.60
CA LYS A 9 -5.74 52.42 -17.22
C LYS A 9 -7.02 53.09 -16.71
N GLU A 10 -7.84 52.34 -15.99
CA GLU A 10 -8.78 52.91 -15.02
C GLU A 10 -8.43 52.32 -13.66
N GLU A 11 -8.00 53.20 -12.76
CA GLU A 11 -7.59 52.89 -11.39
C GLU A 11 -8.80 52.92 -10.44
N THR A 12 -8.74 52.03 -9.45
CA THR A 12 -9.68 51.59 -8.40
C THR A 12 -10.21 52.66 -7.43
N PRO A 13 -11.20 52.31 -6.58
CA PRO A 13 -10.87 52.19 -5.14
C PRO A 13 -11.51 50.97 -4.40
N PRO A 14 -11.10 50.70 -3.14
CA PRO A 14 -11.00 49.37 -2.56
C PRO A 14 -12.16 49.03 -1.60
N LEU A 15 -12.41 47.73 -1.41
CA LEU A 15 -13.13 47.24 -0.23
C LEU A 15 -12.17 46.47 0.67
N GLU A 16 -12.32 46.75 1.95
CA GLU A 16 -11.33 46.67 3.01
C GLU A 16 -10.91 45.25 3.36
N LYS A 17 -9.65 45.15 3.78
CA LYS A 17 -9.07 44.01 4.45
C LYS A 17 -9.56 44.03 5.90
N GLU A 18 -10.11 42.92 6.37
CA GLU A 18 -9.83 42.49 7.74
C GLU A 18 -9.04 41.19 7.69
N ALA A 19 -7.88 41.25 8.32
CA ALA A 19 -6.92 40.19 8.49
C ALA A 19 -6.82 39.89 9.98
N LEU A 20 -6.82 38.60 10.33
CA LEU A 20 -6.02 37.99 11.38
C LEU A 20 -6.08 36.47 11.12
N ALA A 21 -5.09 35.85 10.48
CA ALA A 21 -3.84 35.34 11.08
C ALA A 21 -4.13 34.52 12.35
N GLN A 22 -4.24 33.20 12.20
CA GLN A 22 -3.17 32.19 12.36
C GLN A 22 -3.15 31.64 13.79
N GLU A 23 -3.36 30.33 13.92
CA GLU A 23 -2.36 29.47 14.55
C GLU A 23 -2.56 28.01 14.12
N GLU A 24 -1.46 27.43 13.65
CA GLU A 24 -1.25 26.01 13.49
C GLU A 24 -1.28 25.34 14.87
N ASN A 25 -1.66 24.06 14.95
CA ASN A 25 -0.74 22.96 15.32
C ASN A 25 -1.48 21.71 15.84
N ASN A 26 -1.00 20.55 15.36
CA ASN A 26 -1.01 19.22 15.97
C ASN A 26 -2.33 18.49 16.36
N GLY A 27 -2.63 17.45 15.59
CA GLY A 27 -2.11 16.11 15.95
C GLY A 27 -2.87 15.29 17.01
N SER A 28 -3.60 14.30 16.51
CA SER A 28 -3.64 12.90 17.00
C SER A 28 -4.19 12.57 18.39
N ALA A 29 -5.02 11.50 18.38
CA ALA A 29 -5.17 10.43 19.36
C ALA A 29 -6.51 10.36 20.11
N ALA A 30 -7.32 9.41 19.62
CA ALA A 30 -8.15 8.43 20.33
C ALA A 30 -8.33 8.56 21.85
N LEU A 31 -9.60 8.57 22.27
CA LEU A 31 -10.02 8.20 23.62
C LEU A 31 -11.05 7.06 23.49
N THR A 32 -10.58 5.87 23.85
CA THR A 32 -11.36 4.69 24.24
C THR A 32 -11.58 4.77 25.74
N GLU A 33 -12.82 4.79 26.21
CA GLU A 33 -13.15 4.59 27.63
C GLU A 33 -13.71 3.18 27.81
N GLU A 34 -12.94 2.34 28.49
CA GLU A 34 -13.37 1.07 29.09
C GLU A 34 -13.91 1.36 30.50
N ILE A 35 -15.12 0.90 30.78
CA ILE A 35 -15.72 0.89 32.12
C ILE A 35 -15.50 -0.51 32.71
N THR A 36 -14.84 -0.58 33.87
CA THR A 36 -14.89 -1.77 34.74
C THR A 36 -15.24 -1.36 36.18
N VAL A 37 -16.07 -2.21 36.75
CA VAL A 37 -16.82 -2.12 38.00
C VAL A 37 -15.94 -2.66 39.15
N GLU A 38 -16.09 -2.15 40.38
CA GLU A 38 -16.31 -3.01 41.57
C GLU A 38 -16.57 -2.23 42.88
N GLU A 39 -17.63 -2.70 43.53
CA GLU A 39 -17.86 -2.94 44.97
C GLU A 39 -17.56 -1.86 46.02
N THR A 40 -18.61 -1.49 46.76
CA THR A 40 -18.53 -1.41 48.23
C THR A 40 -19.83 -1.87 48.90
N LYS A 41 -19.66 -2.60 50.00
CA LYS A 41 -20.68 -3.17 50.89
C LYS A 41 -20.62 -2.47 52.26
N ASP A 42 -21.80 -2.46 52.89
CA ASP A 42 -22.07 -2.41 54.34
C ASP A 42 -21.88 -1.09 55.11
N VAL A 43 -23.01 -0.45 55.49
CA VAL A 43 -23.26 0.08 56.86
C VAL A 43 -24.76 -0.05 57.18
N GLU A 44 -25.06 -0.70 58.31
CA GLU A 44 -26.40 -0.87 58.89
C GLU A 44 -26.91 0.37 59.65
N ALA A 45 -28.23 0.57 59.55
CA ALA A 45 -29.23 1.01 60.55
C ALA A 45 -28.98 2.24 61.45
N GLU A 46 -29.87 3.24 61.34
CA GLU A 46 -30.82 3.55 62.44
C GLU A 46 -32.01 4.42 61.96
N GLU A 47 -33.06 4.42 62.78
CA GLU A 47 -34.47 4.56 62.44
C GLU A 47 -35.05 5.99 62.30
N ALA A 48 -36.19 6.02 61.60
CA ALA A 48 -37.46 6.67 61.98
C ALA A 48 -37.83 8.10 61.48
N LYS A 49 -38.99 8.08 60.79
CA LYS A 49 -40.03 9.12 60.62
C LYS A 49 -39.72 10.25 59.63
N ASP A 50 -40.64 10.79 58.86
CA ASP A 50 -42.01 10.49 58.41
C ASP A 50 -42.30 11.62 57.40
N GLU A 51 -43.01 11.31 56.31
CA GLU A 51 -43.72 12.24 55.40
C GLU A 51 -42.98 13.47 54.80
N THR A 52 -42.64 13.39 53.51
CA THR A 52 -43.29 14.19 52.45
C THR A 52 -42.86 13.70 51.06
N ALA A 53 -43.83 13.27 50.27
CA ALA A 53 -43.67 12.72 48.94
C ALA A 53 -43.11 13.75 47.95
N ILE A 54 -41.92 13.48 47.42
CA ILE A 54 -41.54 13.97 46.09
C ILE A 54 -41.83 12.79 45.17
N GLU A 55 -42.85 12.91 44.31
CA GLU A 55 -43.10 11.96 43.22
C GLU A 55 -41.86 11.92 42.33
N HIS A 56 -41.01 10.91 42.57
CA HIS A 56 -39.95 10.56 41.66
C HIS A 56 -40.63 9.87 40.48
N VAL A 57 -41.01 10.65 39.47
CA VAL A 57 -41.43 10.10 38.18
C VAL A 57 -40.27 9.23 37.68
N PRO A 58 -40.44 7.90 37.55
CA PRO A 58 -39.41 7.08 36.95
C PRO A 58 -39.34 7.49 35.48
N VAL A 59 -38.23 8.13 35.09
CA VAL A 59 -37.89 8.32 33.68
C VAL A 59 -37.53 6.94 33.15
N GLU A 60 -38.54 6.26 32.63
CA GLU A 60 -38.41 5.01 31.92
C GLU A 60 -37.68 5.30 30.60
N ILE A 61 -36.40 4.92 30.51
CA ILE A 61 -35.66 4.95 29.25
C ILE A 61 -36.23 3.82 28.38
N VAL A 62 -37.32 4.11 27.68
CA VAL A 62 -37.85 3.23 26.63
C VAL A 62 -37.19 3.63 25.32
N SER A 63 -36.04 3.05 25.04
CA SER A 63 -35.48 3.02 23.69
C SER A 63 -35.52 1.58 23.19
N GLU A 64 -36.73 1.07 23.01
CA GLU A 64 -37.00 -0.07 22.14
C GLU A 64 -37.51 0.49 20.81
N GLU A 65 -36.61 0.77 19.86
CA GLU A 65 -37.02 1.10 18.50
C GLU A 65 -37.83 -0.08 17.93
N GLN A 66 -39.09 0.16 17.56
CA GLN A 66 -39.95 -0.88 16.99
C GLN A 66 -39.34 -1.43 15.70
N PRO A 67 -39.48 -2.74 15.42
CA PRO A 67 -38.98 -3.32 14.17
C PRO A 67 -39.65 -2.66 12.96
N LEU A 68 -38.87 -2.43 11.89
CA LEU A 68 -39.37 -1.74 10.69
C LEU A 68 -40.62 -2.43 10.13
N THR A 69 -41.61 -1.62 9.79
CA THR A 69 -42.79 -2.02 9.03
C THR A 69 -42.40 -2.44 7.60
N ASP A 70 -43.25 -3.21 6.92
CA ASP A 70 -43.00 -3.63 5.53
C ASP A 70 -42.87 -2.45 4.56
N GLU A 71 -43.60 -1.35 4.82
CA GLU A 71 -43.48 -0.09 4.06
C GLU A 71 -42.11 0.56 4.27
N GLU A 72 -41.63 0.64 5.52
CA GLU A 72 -40.31 1.19 5.83
C GLU A 72 -39.17 0.33 5.26
N ARG A 73 -39.31 -1.00 5.28
CA ARG A 73 -38.33 -1.91 4.67
C ARG A 73 -38.26 -1.73 3.15
N THR A 74 -39.42 -1.56 2.51
CA THR A 74 -39.49 -1.27 1.07
C THR A 74 -38.83 0.07 0.77
N ARG A 75 -39.14 1.09 1.57
CA ARG A 75 -38.56 2.42 1.40
C ARG A 75 -37.05 2.43 1.61
N LEU A 76 -36.55 1.70 2.60
CA LEU A 76 -35.13 1.52 2.85
C LEU A 76 -34.43 0.93 1.62
N TYR A 77 -34.99 -0.15 1.06
CA TYR A 77 -34.45 -0.79 -0.14
C TYR A 77 -34.39 0.17 -1.35
N GLU A 78 -35.42 0.99 -1.58
CA GLU A 78 -35.40 2.00 -2.64
C GLU A 78 -34.28 3.03 -2.44
N LEU A 79 -34.10 3.51 -1.21
CA LEU A 79 -33.08 4.50 -0.87
C LEU A 79 -31.67 3.91 -0.99
N GLU A 80 -31.46 2.67 -0.56
CA GLU A 80 -30.19 1.96 -0.72
C GLU A 80 -29.80 1.81 -2.19
N ASN A 81 -30.76 1.43 -3.04
CA ASN A 81 -30.53 1.36 -4.49
C ASN A 81 -30.19 2.72 -5.09
N LEU A 82 -30.86 3.79 -4.65
CA LEU A 82 -30.55 5.15 -5.10
C LEU A 82 -29.13 5.55 -4.73
N VAL A 83 -28.67 5.23 -3.52
CA VAL A 83 -27.30 5.50 -3.07
C VAL A 83 -26.29 4.74 -3.92
N ILE A 84 -26.55 3.46 -4.18
CA ILE A 84 -25.71 2.60 -5.04
C ILE A 84 -25.63 3.15 -6.47
N GLU A 85 -26.74 3.60 -7.05
CA GLU A 85 -26.80 4.11 -8.43
C GLU A 85 -26.28 5.55 -8.59
N SER A 86 -26.13 6.28 -7.50
CA SER A 86 -25.83 7.72 -7.51
C SER A 86 -24.54 8.05 -8.25
N PHE A 87 -23.45 7.31 -8.01
CA PHE A 87 -22.16 7.55 -8.67
C PHE A 87 -22.23 7.25 -10.17
N TYR A 88 -23.00 6.22 -10.55
CA TYR A 88 -23.17 5.80 -11.94
C TYR A 88 -23.97 6.84 -12.73
N THR A 89 -25.07 7.33 -12.15
CA THR A 89 -25.91 8.36 -12.77
C THR A 89 -25.16 9.68 -12.88
N ALA A 90 -24.44 10.09 -11.83
CA ALA A 90 -23.59 11.27 -11.86
C ALA A 90 -22.50 11.16 -12.93
N GLY A 91 -21.80 10.03 -13.00
CA GLY A 91 -20.75 9.78 -13.99
C GLY A 91 -21.26 9.84 -15.44
N ARG A 92 -22.45 9.28 -15.71
CA ARG A 92 -23.09 9.37 -17.03
C ARG A 92 -23.45 10.80 -17.41
N ALA A 93 -24.05 11.56 -16.50
CA ALA A 93 -24.40 12.96 -16.75
C ALA A 93 -23.14 13.81 -16.99
N LEU A 94 -22.09 13.62 -16.18
CA LEU A 94 -20.80 14.29 -16.36
C LEU A 94 -20.14 13.94 -17.70
N ARG A 95 -20.25 12.67 -18.15
CA ARG A 95 -19.76 12.22 -19.46
C ARG A 95 -20.45 12.99 -20.57
N GLU A 96 -21.78 13.06 -20.56
CA GLU A 96 -22.56 13.78 -21.56
C GLU A 96 -22.27 15.29 -21.58
N ILE A 97 -22.14 15.92 -20.40
CA ILE A 97 -21.75 17.33 -20.28
C ILE A 97 -20.37 17.57 -20.91
N ASN A 98 -19.42 16.67 -20.66
CA ASN A 98 -18.05 16.81 -21.15
C ASN A 98 -17.94 16.56 -22.67
N GLU A 99 -18.50 15.45 -23.16
CA GLU A 99 -18.44 15.03 -24.57
C GLU A 99 -19.11 16.04 -25.49
N ASN A 100 -20.30 16.53 -25.12
CA ASN A 100 -21.03 17.55 -25.88
C ASN A 100 -20.56 18.98 -25.59
N ARG A 101 -19.55 19.13 -24.72
CA ARG A 101 -19.01 20.42 -24.26
C ARG A 101 -20.09 21.38 -23.75
N LEU A 102 -21.11 20.87 -23.04
CA LEU A 102 -22.24 21.69 -22.56
C LEU A 102 -21.79 22.74 -21.52
N TYR A 103 -20.67 22.50 -20.84
CA TYR A 103 -20.04 23.46 -19.93
C TYR A 103 -19.69 24.80 -20.57
N ARG A 104 -19.52 24.86 -21.91
CA ARG A 104 -19.20 26.08 -22.67
C ARG A 104 -20.23 27.19 -22.55
N ALA A 105 -21.44 26.87 -22.06
CA ALA A 105 -22.48 27.85 -21.79
C ALA A 105 -22.09 28.83 -20.67
N SER A 106 -21.16 28.45 -19.78
CA SER A 106 -20.74 29.29 -18.65
C SER A 106 -19.24 29.30 -18.36
N HIS A 107 -18.50 28.24 -18.72
CA HIS A 107 -17.09 28.09 -18.37
C HIS A 107 -16.24 27.73 -19.58
N ARG A 108 -14.94 28.03 -19.51
CA ARG A 108 -13.98 27.74 -20.59
C ARG A 108 -13.55 26.29 -20.60
N THR A 109 -13.45 25.67 -19.44
CA THR A 109 -13.00 24.28 -19.27
C THR A 109 -14.01 23.46 -18.46
N PHE A 110 -13.99 22.14 -18.66
CA PHE A 110 -14.85 21.22 -17.92
C PHE A 110 -14.51 21.18 -16.43
N GLU A 111 -13.21 21.30 -16.11
CA GLU A 111 -12.73 21.31 -14.73
C GLU A 111 -13.22 22.51 -13.94
N GLU A 112 -13.13 23.72 -14.51
CA GLU A 112 -13.66 24.95 -13.89
C GLU A 112 -15.16 24.80 -13.63
N TYR A 113 -15.92 24.31 -14.61
CA TYR A 113 -17.35 24.06 -14.47
C TYR A 113 -17.66 23.09 -13.32
N CYS A 114 -16.96 21.96 -13.24
CA CYS A 114 -17.20 20.97 -12.19
C CYS A 114 -16.78 21.48 -10.80
N GLN A 115 -15.72 22.28 -10.74
CA GLN A 115 -15.26 22.87 -9.50
C GLN A 115 -16.26 23.91 -8.98
N GLU A 116 -16.74 24.82 -9.83
CA GLU A 116 -17.66 25.89 -9.41
C GLU A 116 -19.09 25.40 -9.17
N ARG A 117 -19.60 24.45 -9.96
CA ARG A 117 -20.98 23.94 -9.82
C ARG A 117 -21.14 22.86 -8.77
N PHE A 118 -20.15 21.99 -8.60
CA PHE A 118 -20.26 20.78 -7.77
C PHE A 118 -19.19 20.67 -6.68
N GLY A 119 -18.24 21.62 -6.59
CA GLY A 119 -17.15 21.56 -5.62
C GLY A 119 -16.13 20.46 -5.88
N PHE A 120 -16.10 19.89 -7.09
CA PHE A 120 -15.24 18.74 -7.40
C PHE A 120 -13.78 19.14 -7.62
N GLN A 121 -12.87 18.35 -7.06
CA GLN A 121 -11.45 18.40 -7.40
C GLN A 121 -11.24 17.91 -8.84
N ARG A 122 -10.25 18.48 -9.55
CA ARG A 122 -10.01 18.22 -11.00
C ARG A 122 -10.09 16.75 -11.44
N ARG A 123 -9.65 15.79 -10.62
CA ARG A 123 -9.64 14.36 -10.98
C ARG A 123 -10.96 13.63 -10.73
N HIS A 124 -11.75 14.09 -9.76
CA HIS A 124 -12.95 13.38 -9.32
C HIS A 124 -14.03 13.23 -10.42
N PRO A 125 -14.34 14.26 -11.23
CA PRO A 125 -15.30 14.12 -12.33
C PRO A 125 -14.87 13.06 -13.35
N TYR A 126 -13.57 12.99 -13.66
CA TYR A 126 -13.03 12.01 -14.58
C TYR A 126 -13.10 10.58 -14.01
N HIS A 127 -12.88 10.40 -12.72
CA HIS A 127 -13.07 9.11 -12.06
C HIS A 127 -14.54 8.65 -12.12
N LEU A 128 -15.50 9.53 -11.90
CA LEU A 128 -16.92 9.21 -12.06
C LEU A 128 -17.27 8.83 -13.50
N ILE A 129 -16.73 9.55 -14.50
CA ILE A 129 -16.93 9.25 -15.93
C ILE A 129 -16.34 7.88 -16.30
N ASP A 130 -15.08 7.63 -15.91
CA ASP A 130 -14.41 6.35 -16.17
C ASP A 130 -15.17 5.20 -15.49
N ALA A 131 -15.64 5.41 -14.25
CA ALA A 131 -16.40 4.40 -13.53
C ALA A 131 -17.76 4.12 -14.16
N ALA A 132 -18.50 5.14 -14.57
CA ALA A 132 -19.76 4.95 -15.28
C ALA A 132 -19.56 4.16 -16.59
N THR A 133 -18.49 4.46 -17.32
CA THR A 133 -18.14 3.76 -18.57
C THR A 133 -17.78 2.29 -18.32
N MET A 134 -17.09 1.99 -17.21
CA MET A 134 -16.81 0.61 -16.83
C MET A 134 -18.08 -0.13 -16.40
N THR A 135 -18.93 0.52 -15.61
CA THR A 135 -20.20 -0.04 -15.15
C THR A 135 -21.13 -0.35 -16.32
N ASP A 136 -21.16 0.48 -17.38
CA ASP A 136 -21.87 0.19 -18.63
C ASP A 136 -21.40 -1.16 -19.22
N ARG A 137 -20.09 -1.35 -19.36
CA ARG A 137 -19.50 -2.60 -19.89
C ARG A 137 -19.82 -3.83 -19.01
N ILE A 138 -19.71 -3.66 -17.69
CA ILE A 138 -20.03 -4.72 -16.74
C ILE A 138 -21.51 -5.08 -16.82
N ARG A 139 -22.41 -4.10 -16.94
CA ARG A 139 -23.86 -4.33 -17.10
C ARG A 139 -24.20 -5.07 -18.38
N GLU A 140 -23.58 -4.69 -19.50
CA GLU A 140 -23.73 -5.38 -20.78
C GLU A 140 -23.29 -6.85 -20.68
N SER A 141 -22.18 -7.13 -20.00
CA SER A 141 -21.71 -8.50 -19.78
C SER A 141 -22.54 -9.27 -18.74
N ALA A 142 -23.01 -8.61 -17.68
CA ALA A 142 -23.80 -9.22 -16.60
C ALA A 142 -25.12 -9.83 -17.10
N GLN A 143 -25.68 -9.30 -18.19
CA GLN A 143 -26.84 -9.89 -18.87
C GLN A 143 -26.57 -11.32 -19.38
N THR A 144 -25.31 -11.68 -19.58
CA THR A 144 -24.87 -12.99 -20.07
C THR A 144 -24.34 -13.90 -18.94
N VAL A 145 -23.73 -13.33 -17.88
CA VAL A 145 -22.94 -14.09 -16.88
C VAL A 145 -23.48 -13.97 -15.44
N HIS A 146 -24.58 -13.25 -15.21
CA HIS A 146 -25.16 -13.02 -13.87
C HIS A 146 -24.12 -12.56 -12.83
N THR A 147 -23.43 -11.45 -13.11
CA THR A 147 -22.40 -10.88 -12.22
C THR A 147 -22.97 -9.76 -11.35
N ALA A 148 -22.50 -9.65 -10.11
CA ALA A 148 -22.86 -8.56 -9.22
C ALA A 148 -22.38 -7.21 -9.77
N LEU A 149 -23.24 -6.18 -9.70
CA LEU A 149 -22.91 -4.85 -10.16
C LEU A 149 -22.04 -4.08 -9.16
N PRO A 150 -21.24 -3.11 -9.63
CA PRO A 150 -20.49 -2.23 -8.75
C PRO A 150 -21.40 -1.38 -7.87
N THR A 151 -21.06 -1.23 -6.60
CA THR A 151 -21.83 -0.42 -5.64
C THR A 151 -21.22 0.95 -5.37
N ASN A 152 -19.95 1.17 -5.72
CA ASN A 152 -19.29 2.46 -5.60
C ASN A 152 -18.16 2.62 -6.65
N GLU A 153 -17.86 3.84 -7.06
CA GLU A 153 -16.74 4.20 -7.94
C GLU A 153 -15.40 3.64 -7.45
N TYR A 154 -15.19 3.63 -6.13
CA TYR A 154 -13.91 3.20 -5.56
C TYR A 154 -13.56 1.74 -5.92
N GLN A 155 -14.55 0.83 -6.00
CA GLN A 155 -14.33 -0.56 -6.41
C GLN A 155 -13.87 -0.66 -7.86
N ILE A 156 -14.28 0.27 -8.71
CA ILE A 156 -14.04 0.27 -10.15
C ILE A 156 -12.66 0.85 -10.49
N ARG A 157 -12.19 1.80 -9.69
CA ARG A 157 -10.94 2.53 -9.93
C ARG A 157 -9.74 1.64 -10.29
N PRO A 158 -9.48 0.47 -9.66
CA PRO A 158 -8.35 -0.37 -10.03
C PRO A 158 -8.40 -0.88 -11.49
N LEU A 159 -9.60 -1.11 -12.04
CA LEU A 159 -9.78 -1.58 -13.42
C LEU A 159 -9.28 -0.58 -14.46
N SER A 160 -9.07 0.69 -14.09
CA SER A 160 -8.50 1.71 -14.97
C SER A 160 -7.08 1.35 -15.45
N ARG A 161 -6.38 0.43 -14.76
CA ARG A 161 -5.07 -0.09 -15.19
C ARG A 161 -5.14 -0.94 -16.45
N LEU A 162 -6.31 -1.48 -16.78
CA LEU A 162 -6.56 -2.32 -17.95
C LEU A 162 -7.33 -1.53 -19.02
N LYS A 163 -7.17 -0.21 -19.09
CA LYS A 163 -7.96 0.67 -19.99
C LYS A 163 -7.83 0.30 -21.48
N GLU A 164 -6.68 -0.22 -21.87
CA GLU A 164 -6.40 -0.68 -23.24
C GLU A 164 -6.99 -2.07 -23.55
N GLU A 165 -7.49 -2.79 -22.55
CA GLU A 165 -7.96 -4.17 -22.65
C GLU A 165 -9.36 -4.31 -22.03
N PRO A 166 -10.41 -3.78 -22.70
CA PRO A 166 -11.76 -3.69 -22.15
C PRO A 166 -12.37 -5.06 -21.80
N GLU A 167 -12.04 -6.10 -22.57
CA GLU A 167 -12.47 -7.47 -22.29
C GLU A 167 -11.90 -7.96 -20.95
N LYS A 168 -10.61 -7.69 -20.69
CA LYS A 168 -9.95 -8.08 -19.43
C LYS A 168 -10.47 -7.31 -18.23
N GLN A 169 -11.02 -6.11 -18.41
CA GLN A 169 -11.68 -5.39 -17.31
C GLN A 169 -12.92 -6.13 -16.84
N VAL A 170 -13.74 -6.60 -17.78
CA VAL A 170 -14.96 -7.36 -17.49
C VAL A 170 -14.61 -8.71 -16.86
N GLU A 171 -13.61 -9.41 -17.41
CA GLU A 171 -13.13 -10.68 -16.84
C GLU A 171 -12.55 -10.50 -15.43
N ALA A 172 -11.73 -9.46 -15.21
CA ALA A 172 -11.16 -9.17 -13.90
C ALA A 172 -12.25 -8.84 -12.87
N TRP A 173 -13.31 -8.13 -13.28
CA TRP A 173 -14.47 -7.90 -12.42
C TRP A 173 -15.22 -9.20 -12.11
N ALA A 174 -15.53 -10.01 -13.13
CA ALA A 174 -16.23 -11.28 -12.97
C ALA A 174 -15.47 -12.23 -12.02
N ARG A 175 -14.15 -12.34 -12.19
CA ARG A 175 -13.28 -13.13 -11.30
C ARG A 175 -13.23 -12.57 -9.88
N ALA A 176 -13.25 -11.25 -9.71
CA ALA A 176 -13.33 -10.65 -8.38
C ALA A 176 -14.68 -10.95 -7.71
N VAL A 177 -15.79 -10.94 -8.45
CA VAL A 177 -17.12 -11.35 -7.97
C VAL A 177 -17.14 -12.82 -7.58
N GLU A 178 -16.53 -13.70 -8.37
CA GLU A 178 -16.41 -15.13 -8.07
C GLU A 178 -15.64 -15.35 -6.76
N LYS A 179 -14.48 -14.70 -6.59
CA LYS A 179 -13.71 -14.73 -5.34
C LYS A 179 -14.47 -14.16 -4.13
N ALA A 180 -15.40 -13.23 -4.37
CA ALA A 180 -16.29 -12.67 -3.34
C ALA A 180 -17.52 -13.55 -3.04
N GLY A 181 -17.62 -14.74 -3.64
CA GLY A 181 -18.76 -15.65 -3.45
C GLY A 181 -20.04 -15.15 -4.11
N GLY A 182 -19.93 -14.48 -5.26
CA GLY A 182 -21.08 -13.96 -6.02
C GLY A 182 -21.62 -12.61 -5.54
N LYS A 183 -21.00 -12.01 -4.51
CA LYS A 183 -21.35 -10.67 -4.01
C LYS A 183 -20.50 -9.60 -4.69
N ALA A 184 -20.91 -8.33 -4.55
CA ALA A 184 -20.10 -7.20 -5.03
C ALA A 184 -18.72 -7.22 -4.34
N PRO A 185 -17.61 -7.23 -5.09
CA PRO A 185 -16.27 -7.39 -4.53
C PRO A 185 -15.79 -6.12 -3.83
N THR A 186 -14.86 -6.27 -2.89
CA THR A 186 -14.20 -5.12 -2.23
C THR A 186 -13.14 -4.51 -3.13
N HIS A 187 -12.77 -3.25 -2.88
CA HIS A 187 -11.69 -2.57 -3.63
C HIS A 187 -10.38 -3.37 -3.64
N GLU A 188 -9.96 -3.92 -2.50
CA GLU A 188 -8.70 -4.67 -2.43
C GLU A 188 -8.76 -5.96 -3.24
N LEU A 189 -9.91 -6.65 -3.26
CA LEU A 189 -10.08 -7.86 -4.06
C LEU A 189 -10.06 -7.57 -5.57
N VAL A 190 -10.70 -6.47 -6.00
CA VAL A 190 -10.64 -6.02 -7.41
C VAL A 190 -9.21 -5.63 -7.76
N LYS A 191 -8.52 -4.90 -6.88
CA LYS A 191 -7.13 -4.47 -7.08
C LYS A 191 -6.16 -5.64 -7.16
N GLU A 192 -6.32 -6.65 -6.30
CA GLU A 192 -5.55 -7.90 -6.34
C GLU A 192 -5.80 -8.64 -7.65
N THR A 193 -7.08 -8.82 -8.02
CA THR A 193 -7.45 -9.51 -9.27
C THR A 193 -6.88 -8.78 -10.48
N VAL A 194 -7.03 -7.45 -10.55
CA VAL A 194 -6.41 -6.64 -11.60
C VAL A 194 -4.89 -6.77 -11.59
N ALA A 195 -4.24 -6.87 -10.43
CA ALA A 195 -2.81 -7.11 -10.36
C ALA A 195 -2.43 -8.46 -10.98
N GLU A 196 -3.22 -9.52 -10.82
CA GLU A 196 -3.02 -10.80 -11.51
C GLU A 196 -3.06 -10.63 -13.03
N TYR A 197 -4.03 -9.87 -13.56
CA TYR A 197 -4.12 -9.57 -15.00
C TYR A 197 -2.99 -8.66 -15.48
N VAL A 198 -2.58 -7.65 -14.69
CA VAL A 198 -1.49 -6.72 -15.03
C VAL A 198 -0.11 -7.40 -14.93
N GLU A 199 0.07 -8.30 -13.99
CA GLU A 199 1.30 -9.09 -13.83
C GLU A 199 1.38 -10.23 -14.86
N GLY A 200 0.24 -10.79 -15.25
CA GLY A 200 0.11 -11.70 -16.39
C GLY A 200 0.25 -11.01 -17.76
N THR A 201 -0.15 -9.75 -17.90
CA THR A 201 -0.01 -8.97 -19.17
C THR A 201 1.36 -8.35 -19.40
N LYS A 202 2.30 -8.48 -18.45
CA LYS A 202 3.73 -8.29 -18.73
C LYS A 202 4.33 -9.38 -19.65
N GLU A 203 3.50 -10.26 -20.22
CA GLU A 203 3.89 -11.15 -21.31
C GLU A 203 3.88 -10.48 -22.70
N ASN A 204 3.21 -9.34 -22.91
CA ASN A 204 3.09 -8.73 -24.26
C ASN A 204 3.87 -7.41 -24.42
N GLY A 205 5.20 -7.48 -24.37
CA GLY A 205 6.06 -6.47 -24.99
C GLY A 205 7.47 -6.34 -24.42
N ARG A 206 7.69 -6.75 -23.17
CA ARG A 206 9.02 -7.04 -22.61
C ARG A 206 8.89 -8.18 -21.62
N GLU A 207 8.95 -9.38 -22.18
CA GLU A 207 9.09 -10.68 -21.55
C GLU A 207 9.64 -10.59 -20.12
N LYS A 208 8.75 -10.77 -19.13
CA LYS A 208 9.17 -11.23 -17.80
C LYS A 208 9.53 -12.71 -17.99
N VAL A 209 10.69 -12.97 -18.59
CA VAL A 209 11.31 -14.29 -18.52
C VAL A 209 11.24 -14.65 -17.05
N ALA A 210 10.46 -15.67 -16.69
CA ALA A 210 10.61 -16.32 -15.41
C ALA A 210 12.06 -16.81 -15.43
N TYR A 211 12.96 -15.99 -14.88
CA TYR A 211 14.38 -16.30 -14.84
C TYR A 211 14.45 -17.57 -14.02
N ARG A 212 14.54 -18.71 -14.72
CA ARG A 212 14.86 -19.98 -14.07
C ARG A 212 16.24 -19.74 -13.51
N LEU A 213 16.30 -19.59 -12.19
CA LEU A 213 17.56 -19.36 -11.50
C LEU A 213 18.51 -20.48 -11.89
N THR A 214 19.72 -20.11 -12.23
CA THR A 214 20.80 -21.04 -12.54
C THR A 214 21.88 -20.94 -11.49
N LYS A 215 22.72 -21.97 -11.42
CA LYS A 215 23.88 -21.98 -10.53
C LYS A 215 24.77 -20.76 -10.79
N GLY A 216 25.03 -19.98 -9.74
CA GLY A 216 25.83 -18.76 -9.78
C GLY A 216 25.03 -17.47 -9.96
N ASP A 217 23.72 -17.55 -10.17
CA ASP A 217 22.87 -16.36 -10.23
C ASP A 217 22.75 -15.69 -8.87
N ILE A 218 22.51 -14.38 -8.90
CA ILE A 218 22.28 -13.57 -7.71
C ILE A 218 20.78 -13.36 -7.57
N CYS A 219 20.26 -13.65 -6.38
CA CYS A 219 18.83 -13.53 -6.10
C CYS A 219 18.57 -12.65 -4.88
N VAL A 220 17.33 -12.20 -4.73
CA VAL A 220 16.80 -11.48 -3.56
C VAL A 220 15.63 -12.25 -2.97
N ILE A 221 15.63 -12.40 -1.65
CA ILE A 221 14.60 -13.10 -0.88
C ILE A 221 13.30 -12.25 -0.85
N LYS A 222 12.16 -12.87 -1.19
CA LYS A 222 10.84 -12.21 -1.19
C LYS A 222 10.21 -12.24 0.22
N ARG A 223 9.12 -11.49 0.40
CA ARG A 223 8.43 -11.33 1.69
C ARG A 223 7.65 -12.57 2.14
N ASN A 224 7.24 -13.41 1.19
CA ASN A 224 6.49 -14.64 1.42
C ASN A 224 7.39 -15.87 1.25
N SER A 225 8.53 -15.86 1.93
CA SER A 225 9.53 -16.93 1.82
C SER A 225 9.48 -17.82 3.06
N ASP A 226 9.88 -19.08 2.86
CA ASP A 226 10.20 -20.11 3.86
C ASP A 226 10.48 -19.55 5.26
N PRO A 227 9.94 -20.13 6.35
CA PRO A 227 10.18 -19.67 7.72
C PRO A 227 11.66 -19.40 8.04
N ARG A 228 12.58 -20.15 7.42
CA ARG A 228 14.04 -20.00 7.56
C ARG A 228 14.60 -18.69 6.97
N LEU A 229 13.83 -17.98 6.17
CA LEU A 229 14.22 -16.77 5.43
C LEU A 229 13.44 -15.51 5.83
N LEU A 230 12.46 -15.60 6.74
CA LEU A 230 11.64 -14.47 7.19
C LEU A 230 12.48 -13.30 7.74
N GLU A 231 13.52 -13.60 8.52
CA GLU A 231 14.45 -12.60 9.07
C GLU A 231 15.40 -11.99 8.02
N ARG A 232 15.41 -12.55 6.81
CA ARG A 232 16.32 -12.19 5.71
C ARG A 232 15.55 -11.74 4.47
N VAL A 233 14.29 -11.35 4.62
CA VAL A 233 13.52 -10.73 3.54
C VAL A 233 14.25 -9.50 3.00
N GLY A 234 14.40 -9.46 1.68
CA GLY A 234 15.06 -8.36 0.97
C GLY A 234 16.58 -8.44 0.90
N TYR A 235 17.20 -9.42 1.58
CA TYR A 235 18.62 -9.70 1.42
C TYR A 235 18.89 -10.35 0.05
N TRP A 236 20.09 -10.12 -0.46
CA TRP A 236 20.57 -10.81 -1.65
C TRP A 236 21.52 -11.96 -1.29
N GLY A 237 21.53 -12.99 -2.13
CA GLY A 237 22.35 -14.19 -1.96
C GLY A 237 22.74 -14.82 -3.29
N LEU A 238 23.65 -15.78 -3.23
CA LEU A 238 24.11 -16.54 -4.39
C LEU A 238 23.39 -17.88 -4.49
N ILE A 239 23.00 -18.26 -5.69
CA ILE A 239 22.46 -19.59 -5.95
C ILE A 239 23.61 -20.58 -6.10
N ARG A 240 23.75 -21.50 -5.13
CA ARG A 240 24.79 -22.54 -5.16
C ARG A 240 24.40 -23.70 -6.06
N GLU A 241 23.17 -24.15 -5.94
CA GLU A 241 22.64 -25.31 -6.63
C GLU A 241 21.17 -25.11 -6.95
N VAL A 242 20.71 -25.70 -8.05
CA VAL A 242 19.31 -25.63 -8.50
C VAL A 242 18.91 -27.04 -8.94
N THR A 243 17.84 -27.55 -8.35
CA THR A 243 17.25 -28.85 -8.68
C THR A 243 15.76 -28.66 -8.94
N LYS A 244 15.37 -28.70 -10.22
CA LYS A 244 14.01 -28.40 -10.68
C LYS A 244 13.54 -27.03 -10.19
N ASP A 245 12.62 -27.00 -9.23
CA ASP A 245 11.99 -25.78 -8.68
C ASP A 245 12.56 -25.39 -7.31
N VAL A 246 13.55 -26.14 -6.82
CA VAL A 246 14.16 -25.98 -5.51
C VAL A 246 15.62 -25.55 -5.67
N CYS A 247 16.05 -24.59 -4.86
CA CYS A 247 17.36 -23.96 -4.92
C CYS A 247 18.05 -23.98 -3.56
N THR A 248 19.38 -24.07 -3.58
CA THR A 248 20.23 -23.80 -2.41
C THR A 248 20.76 -22.38 -2.53
N ILE A 249 20.37 -21.52 -1.61
CA ILE A 249 20.83 -20.13 -1.52
C ILE A 249 21.91 -19.99 -0.46
N GLU A 250 22.96 -19.26 -0.80
CA GLU A 250 24.03 -18.88 0.10
C GLU A 250 23.91 -17.39 0.42
N LEU A 251 23.72 -17.09 1.70
CA LEU A 251 23.82 -15.76 2.28
C LEU A 251 25.21 -15.59 2.89
N TYR A 252 25.60 -14.36 3.20
CA TYR A 252 26.92 -14.11 3.78
C TYR A 252 27.08 -14.76 5.18
N ASP A 253 25.98 -14.93 5.92
CA ASP A 253 25.94 -15.47 7.28
C ASP A 253 25.61 -16.97 7.35
N ARG A 254 24.86 -17.50 6.37
CA ARG A 254 24.37 -18.89 6.38
C ARG A 254 24.04 -19.40 4.98
N THR A 255 23.98 -20.72 4.83
CA THR A 255 23.48 -21.40 3.62
C THR A 255 22.13 -22.05 3.92
N VAL A 256 21.15 -21.87 3.03
CA VAL A 256 19.81 -22.45 3.17
C VAL A 256 19.52 -23.31 1.94
N ALA A 257 19.42 -24.62 2.16
CA ALA A 257 19.01 -25.59 1.16
C ALA A 257 17.49 -25.71 1.08
N ASP A 258 17.02 -26.31 0.00
CA ASP A 258 15.61 -26.63 -0.22
C ASP A 258 14.66 -25.43 -0.26
N VAL A 259 15.09 -24.32 -0.86
CA VAL A 259 14.27 -23.10 -1.00
C VAL A 259 13.54 -23.12 -2.34
N ASP A 260 12.22 -22.97 -2.31
CA ASP A 260 11.42 -22.80 -3.53
C ASP A 260 11.92 -21.59 -4.35
N SER A 261 12.22 -21.81 -5.63
CA SER A 261 12.65 -20.77 -6.57
C SER A 261 11.65 -19.61 -6.70
N ASN A 262 10.34 -19.86 -6.47
CA ASN A 262 9.30 -18.84 -6.45
C ASN A 262 9.46 -17.85 -5.30
N ASN A 263 10.10 -18.26 -4.20
CA ASN A 263 10.39 -17.42 -3.05
C ASN A 263 11.57 -16.47 -3.30
N LEU A 264 12.24 -16.63 -4.44
CA LEU A 264 13.42 -15.87 -4.82
C LEU A 264 13.10 -14.99 -6.03
N SER A 265 13.82 -13.88 -6.15
CA SER A 265 13.75 -12.99 -7.31
C SER A 265 15.13 -12.81 -7.91
N PHE A 266 15.28 -13.02 -9.21
CA PHE A 266 16.54 -12.78 -9.91
C PHE A 266 16.93 -11.31 -9.82
N LEU A 267 18.14 -11.03 -9.34
CA LEU A 267 18.69 -9.70 -9.26
C LEU A 267 19.45 -9.41 -10.55
N LYS A 268 18.81 -8.68 -11.47
CA LYS A 268 19.39 -8.35 -12.78
C LYS A 268 20.77 -7.72 -12.62
N HIS A 269 21.75 -8.30 -13.32
CA HIS A 269 23.13 -7.85 -13.31
C HIS A 269 23.80 -8.05 -14.67
N THR A 270 24.77 -7.21 -14.98
CA THR A 270 25.78 -7.48 -16.02
C THR A 270 26.85 -8.45 -15.51
N LYS A 271 27.66 -9.04 -16.40
CA LYS A 271 28.78 -9.91 -16.00
C LYS A 271 29.75 -9.22 -15.04
N ARG A 272 30.03 -7.93 -15.25
CA ARG A 272 30.94 -7.13 -14.41
C ARG A 272 30.33 -6.87 -13.02
N GLU A 273 29.03 -6.61 -12.96
CA GLU A 273 28.31 -6.40 -11.70
C GLU A 273 28.20 -7.70 -10.91
N ALA A 274 27.97 -8.83 -11.59
CA ALA A 274 27.97 -10.16 -10.97
C ALA A 274 29.32 -10.46 -10.31
N GLN A 275 30.44 -10.21 -11.01
CA GLN A 275 31.79 -10.35 -10.43
C GLN A 275 32.00 -9.43 -9.23
N SER A 276 31.56 -8.18 -9.32
CA SER A 276 31.71 -7.20 -8.24
C SER A 276 30.89 -7.62 -7.01
N ARG A 277 29.66 -8.12 -7.20
CA ARG A 277 28.81 -8.65 -6.14
C ARG A 277 29.35 -9.94 -5.55
N LYS A 278 29.90 -10.85 -6.37
CA LYS A 278 30.55 -12.05 -5.86
C LYS A 278 31.75 -11.72 -4.99
N LYS A 279 32.58 -10.75 -5.40
CA LYS A 279 33.67 -10.25 -4.56
C LYS A 279 33.15 -9.65 -3.26
N LEU A 280 32.12 -8.80 -3.32
CA LEU A 280 31.49 -8.24 -2.13
C LEU A 280 30.96 -9.36 -1.21
N PHE A 281 30.33 -10.38 -1.77
CA PHE A 281 29.81 -11.53 -1.02
C PHE A 281 30.93 -12.25 -0.26
N GLU A 282 32.03 -12.56 -0.94
CA GLU A 282 33.21 -13.19 -0.33
C GLU A 282 33.79 -12.31 0.79
N GLN A 283 33.85 -10.99 0.60
CA GLN A 283 34.30 -10.05 1.62
C GLN A 283 33.37 -10.04 2.84
N LEU A 284 32.06 -9.96 2.65
CA LEU A 284 31.08 -9.98 3.74
C LEU A 284 31.13 -11.29 4.52
N SER A 285 31.22 -12.43 3.82
CA SER A 285 31.31 -13.74 4.45
C SER A 285 32.61 -13.89 5.23
N ALA A 286 33.74 -13.43 4.70
CA ALA A 286 35.02 -13.44 5.40
C ALA A 286 35.02 -12.55 6.65
N ILE A 287 34.43 -11.35 6.58
CA ILE A 287 34.27 -10.47 7.74
C ILE A 287 33.43 -11.16 8.81
N TYR A 288 32.29 -11.76 8.43
CA TYR A 288 31.39 -12.45 9.36
C TYR A 288 32.08 -13.64 10.06
N GLN A 289 32.83 -14.47 9.31
CA GLN A 289 33.52 -15.64 9.85
C GLN A 289 34.73 -15.28 10.73
N ALA A 290 35.39 -14.15 10.46
CA ALA A 290 36.56 -13.70 11.23
C ALA A 290 36.20 -13.00 12.55
N GLN A 291 34.92 -12.85 12.87
CA GLN A 291 34.50 -12.21 14.13
C GLN A 291 34.56 -13.20 15.29
N THR A 292 35.58 -13.08 16.15
CA THR A 292 35.62 -13.77 17.46
C THR A 292 34.54 -13.21 18.39
N GLU A 293 34.41 -11.88 18.44
CA GLU A 293 33.35 -11.19 19.16
C GLU A 293 32.42 -10.48 18.17
N ARG A 294 31.11 -10.79 18.25
CA ARG A 294 30.09 -10.22 17.35
C ARG A 294 29.78 -8.77 17.74
N GLU A 295 30.65 -7.86 17.34
CA GLU A 295 30.41 -6.42 17.50
C GLU A 295 29.14 -5.97 16.77
N VAL A 296 28.25 -5.27 17.49
CA VAL A 296 26.97 -4.76 16.96
C VAL A 296 27.16 -3.88 15.72
N VAL A 297 28.18 -3.03 15.74
CA VAL A 297 28.48 -2.12 14.62
C VAL A 297 28.84 -2.89 13.36
N VAL A 298 29.59 -3.99 13.48
CA VAL A 298 29.92 -4.83 12.33
C VAL A 298 28.67 -5.53 11.82
N ALA A 299 27.82 -6.06 12.71
CA ALA A 299 26.56 -6.67 12.33
C ALA A 299 25.65 -5.71 11.53
N LEU A 300 25.44 -4.48 12.01
CA LEU A 300 24.65 -3.46 11.29
C LEU A 300 25.20 -3.15 9.90
N ASN A 301 26.53 -3.11 9.76
CA ASN A 301 27.16 -2.90 8.46
C ASN A 301 26.99 -4.10 7.53
N LEU A 302 27.16 -5.32 8.03
CA LEU A 302 26.90 -6.54 7.26
C LEU A 302 25.44 -6.60 6.80
N GLU A 303 24.48 -6.24 7.65
CA GLU A 303 23.06 -6.13 7.28
C GLU A 303 22.83 -5.10 6.18
N TYR A 304 23.45 -3.92 6.31
CA TYR A 304 23.36 -2.85 5.30
C TYR A 304 23.84 -3.35 3.94
N PHE A 305 25.01 -3.99 3.87
CA PHE A 305 25.54 -4.52 2.62
C PHE A 305 24.75 -5.73 2.11
N GLY A 306 24.22 -6.56 3.00
CA GLY A 306 23.35 -7.70 2.69
C GLY A 306 22.01 -7.30 2.07
N ARG A 307 21.50 -6.09 2.35
CA ARG A 307 20.29 -5.52 1.73
C ARG A 307 20.58 -4.62 0.52
N LEU A 308 21.85 -4.40 0.17
CA LEU A 308 22.23 -3.45 -0.88
C LEU A 308 21.86 -3.96 -2.28
N ARG A 309 20.81 -3.36 -2.86
CA ARG A 309 20.34 -3.66 -4.23
C ARG A 309 21.11 -2.95 -5.33
N ARG A 310 21.86 -1.90 -4.99
CA ARG A 310 22.68 -1.16 -5.96
C ARG A 310 23.91 -1.98 -6.38
N PRO A 311 24.26 -2.01 -7.69
CA PRO A 311 25.39 -2.81 -8.18
C PRO A 311 26.75 -2.17 -7.88
N THR A 312 26.80 -0.87 -7.61
CA THR A 312 28.03 -0.11 -7.39
C THR A 312 28.11 0.40 -5.96
N LEU A 313 29.30 0.26 -5.37
CA LEU A 313 29.64 0.81 -4.07
C LEU A 313 30.23 2.22 -4.23
N THR A 314 29.79 3.12 -3.36
CA THR A 314 30.35 4.46 -3.18
C THR A 314 31.79 4.40 -2.63
N THR A 315 32.51 5.53 -2.69
CA THR A 315 33.85 5.65 -2.11
C THR A 315 33.85 5.39 -0.60
N LEU A 316 32.85 5.93 0.11
CA LEU A 316 32.67 5.73 1.55
C LEU A 316 32.43 4.25 1.88
N GLU A 317 31.51 3.59 1.19
CA GLU A 317 31.21 2.16 1.40
C GLU A 317 32.44 1.28 1.17
N LYS A 318 33.26 1.58 0.15
CA LYS A 318 34.52 0.86 -0.10
C LYS A 318 35.56 1.09 0.98
N SER A 319 35.62 2.30 1.55
CA SER A 319 36.52 2.61 2.66
C SER A 319 36.08 1.91 3.94
N LEU A 320 34.76 1.88 4.18
CA LEU A 320 34.16 1.19 5.32
C LEU A 320 34.41 -0.32 5.27
N LEU A 321 34.19 -0.96 4.12
CA LEU A 321 34.50 -2.39 3.93
C LEU A 321 35.99 -2.68 4.19
N ARG A 322 36.88 -1.86 3.63
CA ARG A 322 38.34 -2.01 3.86
C ARG A 322 38.71 -1.86 5.34
N PHE A 323 38.07 -0.93 6.03
CA PHE A 323 38.28 -0.73 7.46
C PHE A 323 37.81 -1.96 8.27
N LEU A 324 36.61 -2.48 7.97
CA LEU A 324 36.09 -3.69 8.60
C LEU A 324 37.00 -4.90 8.37
N GLU A 325 37.48 -5.10 7.15
CA GLU A 325 38.44 -6.17 6.82
C GLU A 325 39.78 -6.03 7.54
N GLN A 326 40.30 -4.81 7.68
CA GLN A 326 41.54 -4.57 8.42
C GLN A 326 41.36 -4.88 9.90
N LYS A 327 40.25 -4.44 10.50
CA LYS A 327 39.95 -4.68 11.91
C LYS A 327 39.83 -6.17 12.21
N THR A 328 39.12 -6.94 11.39
CA THR A 328 39.00 -8.40 11.58
C THR A 328 40.33 -9.13 11.39
N LYS A 329 41.18 -8.69 10.45
CA LYS A 329 42.54 -9.22 10.28
C LYS A 329 43.48 -8.91 11.43
N MET A 330 43.32 -7.75 12.08
CA MET A 330 44.09 -7.40 13.27
C MET A 330 43.64 -8.22 14.48
N SER A 331 42.32 -8.37 14.68
CA SER A 331 41.75 -9.18 15.77
C SER A 331 42.20 -10.64 15.72
N THR A 332 42.23 -11.24 14.52
CA THR A 332 42.68 -12.64 14.31
C THR A 332 44.19 -12.84 14.50
N LYS A 333 45.01 -11.80 14.32
CA LYS A 333 46.46 -11.86 14.60
C LYS A 333 46.78 -11.74 16.08
N VAL A 334 46.01 -10.93 16.82
CA VAL A 334 46.19 -10.77 18.27
C VAL A 334 45.85 -12.09 18.98
N SER A 335 44.73 -12.73 18.65
CA SER A 335 44.37 -14.02 19.25
C SER A 335 45.38 -15.14 18.95
N ALA A 336 45.96 -15.17 17.74
CA ALA A 336 46.99 -16.14 17.36
C ALA A 336 48.38 -15.86 17.98
N GLY A 337 48.61 -14.64 18.47
CA GLY A 337 49.80 -14.27 19.23
C GLY A 337 49.70 -14.66 20.70
N GLU A 338 48.55 -14.42 21.31
CA GLU A 338 48.27 -14.78 22.71
C GLU A 338 48.25 -16.31 22.94
N GLU A 339 47.75 -17.09 21.97
CA GLU A 339 47.83 -18.57 22.04
C GLU A 339 49.27 -19.11 21.94
N LYS A 340 50.22 -18.35 21.39
CA LYS A 340 51.64 -18.75 21.35
C LYS A 340 52.40 -18.40 22.62
N GLU A 341 52.08 -17.28 23.25
CA GLU A 341 52.69 -16.91 24.54
C GLU A 341 52.17 -17.79 25.69
N ALA A 342 50.91 -18.24 25.65
CA ALA A 342 50.35 -19.15 26.67
C ALA A 342 50.86 -20.61 26.57
N GLY A 343 51.63 -20.96 25.53
CA GLY A 343 52.20 -22.30 25.34
C GLY A 343 53.69 -22.42 25.67
N GLU A 344 54.35 -21.32 26.08
CA GLU A 344 55.78 -21.28 26.43
C GLU A 344 56.06 -20.92 27.91
N GLU A 345 55.04 -20.85 28.77
CA GLU A 345 55.22 -20.73 30.24
C GLU A 345 55.18 -22.07 30.99
#